data_AF-A0A7I8KA27-F1
#
_entry.id   AF-A0A7I8KA27-F1
#
_cell.length_a   1.000
_cell.length_b   1.000
_cell.length_c   1.000
_cell.angle_alpha   90.00
_cell.angle_beta   90.00
_cell.angle_gamma   90.00
#
_symmetry.space_group_name_H-M   'P 1'
#
loop_
_entity.id
_entity.type
_entity.pdbx_description
1 polymer ?
#
loop_
_entity_poly.entity_id
_entity_poly.type
_entity_poly.pdbx_seq_one_letter_code
_entity_poly.pdbx_strand_id
1 'polypeptide(L)'
;MVRRFPQLFCYSIAGNLEPKFDFFAVEMKRSLRELRDFPQFFSFSLRRRIIPRHRRCSDAGVALPLPALLKPGDDQFDARLRACLSSSPPLRRSPLWCERRRPSAAAGGDPLGSRSSPS
;
A
#
# COMPACT_ATOMS: atom_id res chain seq x y z
N MET A 1 -19.38 6.36 10.42
CA MET A 1 -19.12 6.49 8.98
C MET A 1 -20.25 7.26 8.30
N VAL A 2 -21.48 6.73 8.31
CA VAL A 2 -22.66 7.32 7.63
C VAL A 2 -23.07 8.71 8.18
N ARG A 3 -23.02 8.92 9.51
CA ARG A 3 -23.32 10.23 10.13
C ARG A 3 -22.40 11.38 9.68
N ARG A 4 -21.19 11.07 9.18
CA ARG A 4 -20.21 12.07 8.71
C ARG A 4 -20.17 12.21 7.19
N PHE A 5 -20.84 11.32 6.46
CA PHE A 5 -20.85 11.33 5.01
C PHE A 5 -22.18 10.77 4.48
N PRO A 6 -23.29 11.53 4.60
CA PRO A 6 -24.61 11.06 4.19
C PRO A 6 -24.71 10.79 2.68
N GLN A 7 -23.82 11.38 1.87
CA GLN A 7 -23.76 11.12 0.43
C GLN A 7 -23.43 9.67 0.06
N LEU A 8 -22.99 8.85 1.02
CA LEU A 8 -22.83 7.40 0.81
C LEU A 8 -24.15 6.73 0.37
N PHE A 9 -25.31 7.24 0.80
CA PHE A 9 -26.63 6.73 0.38
C PHE A 9 -26.94 7.00 -1.09
N CYS A 10 -26.28 7.98 -1.70
CA CYS A 10 -26.49 8.34 -3.10
C CYS A 10 -25.64 7.49 -4.06
N TYR A 11 -24.70 6.69 -3.54
CA TYR A 11 -23.89 5.79 -4.37
C TYR A 11 -24.54 4.41 -4.47
N SER A 12 -24.58 3.87 -5.70
CA SER A 12 -24.99 2.49 -5.93
C SER A 12 -24.06 1.53 -5.17
N ILE A 13 -24.64 0.62 -4.38
CA ILE A 13 -23.90 -0.36 -3.59
C ILE A 13 -23.14 -1.30 -4.55
N ALA A 14 -23.87 -2.01 -5.41
CA ALA A 14 -23.29 -2.97 -6.36
C ALA A 14 -22.41 -2.30 -7.43
N GLY A 15 -22.77 -1.09 -7.87
CA GLY A 15 -22.06 -0.41 -8.95
C GLY A 15 -20.87 0.44 -8.52
N ASN A 16 -20.76 0.80 -7.24
CA ASN A 16 -19.76 1.78 -6.78
C ASN A 16 -19.09 1.42 -5.45
N LEU A 17 -19.85 1.04 -4.43
CA LEU A 17 -19.29 0.81 -3.10
C LEU A 17 -18.59 -0.54 -3.00
N GLU A 18 -19.24 -1.60 -3.48
CA GLU A 18 -18.73 -2.97 -3.51
C GLU A 18 -17.40 -3.07 -4.29
N PRO A 19 -17.29 -2.63 -5.56
CA PRO A 19 -16.02 -2.72 -6.29
C PRO A 19 -14.90 -1.84 -5.67
N LYS A 20 -15.25 -0.74 -4.99
CA LYS A 20 -14.26 0.10 -4.27
C LYS A 20 -13.77 -0.59 -3.01
N PHE A 21 -14.67 -1.24 -2.29
CA PHE A 21 -14.36 -1.97 -1.08
C PHE A 21 -13.53 -3.21 -1.39
N ASP A 22 -13.92 -3.99 -2.41
CA ASP A 22 -13.19 -5.17 -2.85
C ASP A 22 -11.75 -4.82 -3.25
N PHE A 23 -11.56 -3.76 -4.04
CA PHE A 23 -10.22 -3.30 -4.38
C PHE A 23 -9.41 -2.90 -3.13
N PHE A 24 -10.05 -2.23 -2.17
CA PHE A 24 -9.39 -1.82 -0.93
C PHE A 24 -8.99 -3.01 -0.04
N ALA A 25 -9.89 -3.99 0.13
CA ALA A 25 -9.68 -5.14 1.00
C ALA A 25 -8.79 -6.20 0.36
N VAL A 26 -8.99 -6.49 -0.92
CA VAL A 26 -8.30 -7.57 -1.65
C VAL A 26 -6.96 -7.10 -2.24
N GLU A 27 -6.97 -5.99 -2.98
CA GLU A 27 -5.78 -5.51 -3.68
C GLU A 27 -4.87 -4.72 -2.73
N MET A 28 -5.41 -3.70 -2.06
CA MET A 28 -4.60 -2.85 -1.18
C MET A 28 -4.27 -3.53 0.16
N LYS A 29 -5.03 -4.56 0.56
CA LYS A 29 -4.90 -5.30 1.83
C LYS A 29 -4.80 -4.37 3.05
N ARG A 30 -5.55 -3.28 3.03
CA ARG A 30 -5.52 -2.24 4.06
C ARG A 30 -6.55 -2.51 5.16
N SER A 31 -6.33 -1.91 6.33
CA SER A 31 -7.26 -2.05 7.46
C SER A 31 -8.54 -1.22 7.25
N LEU A 32 -9.70 -1.79 7.60
CA LEU A 32 -10.99 -1.08 7.57
C LEU A 32 -11.03 0.17 8.46
N ARG A 33 -10.10 0.28 9.40
CA ARG A 33 -9.95 1.46 10.26
C ARG A 33 -9.62 2.71 9.45
N GLU A 34 -8.76 2.61 8.43
CA GLU A 34 -8.43 3.74 7.55
C GLU A 34 -9.67 4.25 6.79
N LEU A 35 -10.53 3.34 6.32
CA LEU A 35 -11.80 3.72 5.69
C LEU A 35 -12.71 4.44 6.68
N ARG A 36 -12.81 3.95 7.92
CA ARG A 36 -13.65 4.58 8.97
C ARG A 36 -13.21 6.00 9.28
N ASP A 37 -11.89 6.22 9.31
CA ASP A 37 -11.29 7.52 9.59
C ASP A 37 -11.32 8.43 8.35
N PHE A 38 -11.34 7.85 7.14
CA PHE A 38 -11.42 8.55 5.87
C PHE A 38 -12.59 8.09 4.98
N PRO A 39 -13.84 8.42 5.35
CA PRO A 39 -15.04 8.01 4.59
C PRO A 39 -15.12 8.64 3.19
N GLN A 40 -14.41 9.75 2.97
CA GLN A 40 -14.29 10.40 1.66
C GLN A 40 -13.63 9.53 0.59
N PHE A 41 -13.01 8.40 0.97
CA PHE A 41 -12.51 7.40 0.03
C PHE A 41 -13.52 7.06 -1.08
N PHE A 42 -14.79 6.86 -0.70
CA PHE A 42 -15.84 6.49 -1.64
C PHE A 42 -16.21 7.59 -2.63
N SER A 43 -15.86 8.84 -2.36
CA SER A 43 -16.07 9.95 -3.30
C SER A 43 -15.05 9.98 -4.43
N PHE A 44 -13.90 9.33 -4.27
CA PHE A 44 -12.89 9.28 -5.32
C PHE A 44 -13.21 8.23 -6.38
N SER A 45 -12.74 8.48 -7.61
CA SER A 45 -12.90 7.55 -8.72
C SER A 45 -11.95 6.35 -8.57
N LEU A 46 -12.51 5.13 -8.52
CA LEU A 46 -11.74 3.90 -8.40
C LEU A 46 -10.72 3.76 -9.54
N ARG A 47 -11.23 3.69 -10.79
CA ARG A 47 -10.42 3.44 -11.99
C ARG A 47 -9.48 4.59 -12.35
N ARG A 48 -9.91 5.84 -12.16
CA ARG A 48 -9.15 7.03 -12.58
C ARG A 48 -8.16 7.52 -11.53
N ARG A 49 -8.39 7.28 -10.23
CA ARG A 49 -7.58 7.89 -9.16
C ARG A 49 -7.00 6.89 -8.18
N ILE A 50 -7.83 5.97 -7.65
CA ILE A 50 -7.39 5.02 -6.61
C ILE A 50 -6.43 3.98 -7.19
N ILE A 51 -6.82 3.28 -8.26
CA ILE A 51 -6.01 2.23 -8.90
C ILE A 51 -4.64 2.74 -9.38
N PRO A 52 -4.54 3.80 -10.20
CA PRO A 52 -3.24 4.21 -10.76
C PRO A 52 -2.27 4.68 -9.67
N ARG A 53 -2.75 5.39 -8.65
CA ARG A 53 -1.90 5.86 -7.55
C ARG A 53 -1.46 4.71 -6.64
N HIS A 54 -2.34 3.75 -6.38
CA HIS A 54 -1.97 2.55 -5.63
C HIS A 54 -0.88 1.74 -6.36
N ARG A 55 -1.02 1.54 -7.68
CA ARG A 55 -0.01 0.86 -8.50
C ARG A 55 1.34 1.56 -8.43
N ARG A 56 1.39 2.88 -8.68
CA ARG A 56 2.64 3.66 -8.56
C ARG A 56 3.30 3.50 -7.19
N CYS A 57 2.52 3.54 -6.12
CA CYS A 57 3.02 3.29 -4.77
C CYS A 57 3.55 1.87 -4.57
N SER A 58 2.83 0.86 -5.09
CA SER A 58 3.21 -0.55 -5.00
C SER A 58 4.50 -0.86 -5.79
N ASP A 59 4.63 -0.28 -6.98
CA ASP A 59 5.80 -0.39 -7.85
C ASP A 59 7.03 0.28 -7.21
N ALA A 60 6.81 1.42 -6.55
CA ALA A 60 7.81 2.13 -5.77
C ALA A 60 8.12 1.47 -4.40
N GLY A 61 7.33 0.47 -3.97
CA GLY A 61 7.46 -0.14 -2.64
C GLY A 61 7.08 0.77 -1.48
N VAL A 62 6.32 1.84 -1.71
CA VAL A 62 5.95 2.85 -0.71
C VAL A 62 4.50 2.66 -0.28
N ALA A 63 4.25 2.61 1.04
CA ALA A 63 2.91 2.57 1.60
C ALA A 63 2.51 3.95 2.17
N LEU A 64 1.63 4.67 1.47
CA LEU A 64 1.07 5.94 1.96
C LEU A 64 -0.34 5.76 2.54
N PRO A 65 -0.74 6.49 3.59
CA PRO A 65 -2.10 6.45 4.13
C PRO A 65 -3.11 7.06 3.15
N LEU A 66 -4.38 6.62 3.19
CA LEU A 66 -5.44 7.07 2.26
C LEU A 66 -5.51 8.59 2.02
N PRO A 67 -5.45 9.47 3.06
CA PRO A 67 -5.51 10.91 2.84
C PRO A 67 -4.29 11.43 2.06
N ALA A 68 -3.10 10.89 2.33
CA ALA A 68 -1.88 11.30 1.63
C ALA A 68 -1.85 10.78 0.17
N LEU A 69 -2.49 9.64 -0.08
CA LEU A 69 -2.62 9.04 -1.40
C LEU A 69 -3.66 9.77 -2.27
N LEU A 70 -4.79 10.18 -1.70
CA LEU A 70 -5.97 10.62 -2.47
C LEU A 70 -6.26 12.12 -2.40
N LYS A 71 -5.98 12.80 -1.27
CA LYS A 71 -6.22 14.26 -1.16
C LYS A 71 -5.37 15.11 -2.12
N PRO A 72 -4.05 14.92 -2.26
CA PRO A 72 -3.26 15.80 -3.11
C PRO A 72 -3.62 15.64 -4.59
N GLY A 73 -3.36 16.70 -5.38
CA GLY A 73 -3.32 16.62 -6.84
C GLY A 73 -2.22 15.69 -7.35
N ASP A 74 -2.17 15.42 -8.65
CA ASP A 74 -1.20 14.49 -9.23
C ASP A 74 0.24 14.98 -9.01
N ASP A 75 0.52 16.27 -9.22
CA ASP A 75 1.87 16.84 -9.03
C ASP A 75 2.36 16.74 -7.58
N GLN A 76 1.48 17.03 -6.61
CA GLN A 76 1.79 16.92 -5.19
C GLN A 76 1.98 15.46 -4.76
N PHE A 77 1.21 14.54 -5.34
CA PHE A 77 1.38 13.11 -5.11
C PHE A 77 2.73 12.64 -5.64
N ASP A 78 3.08 13.00 -6.88
CA ASP A 78 4.33 12.60 -7.51
C ASP A 78 5.55 13.25 -6.83
N ALA A 79 5.41 14.49 -6.33
CA ALA A 79 6.43 15.11 -5.48
C ALA A 79 6.65 14.34 -4.17
N ARG A 80 5.57 13.91 -3.49
CA ARG A 80 5.67 13.10 -2.27
C ARG A 80 6.26 11.72 -2.52
N LEU A 81 5.84 11.07 -3.60
CA LEU A 81 6.38 9.76 -3.99
C LEU A 81 7.87 9.88 -4.28
N ARG A 82 8.28 10.90 -5.04
CA ARG A 82 9.70 11.20 -5.29
C ARG A 82 10.46 11.49 -4.00
N ALA A 83 9.90 12.27 -3.08
CA ALA A 83 10.53 12.55 -1.79
C ALA A 83 10.76 11.28 -0.94
N CYS A 84 9.79 10.35 -0.96
CA CYS A 84 9.94 9.03 -0.32
C CYS A 84 11.00 8.14 -0.98
N LEU A 85 11.23 8.31 -2.29
CA LEU A 85 12.24 7.57 -3.05
C LEU A 85 13.63 8.22 -2.99
N SER A 86 13.70 9.55 -2.86
CA SER A 86 14.94 10.33 -2.87
C SER A 86 15.59 10.42 -1.48
N SER A 87 14.80 10.37 -0.40
CA SER A 87 15.34 10.07 0.92
C SER A 87 15.75 8.60 0.90
N SER A 88 17.05 8.32 0.94
CA SER A 88 17.64 6.97 0.91
C SER A 88 16.68 5.91 1.47
N PRO A 89 16.31 4.85 0.71
CA PRO A 89 15.28 3.93 1.13
C PRO A 89 15.67 3.39 2.50
N PRO A 90 14.78 3.42 3.51
CA PRO A 90 15.19 2.94 4.81
C PRO A 90 15.59 1.48 4.64
N LEU A 91 16.88 1.21 4.89
CA LEU A 91 17.50 -0.10 4.88
C LEU A 91 16.51 -1.10 5.45
N ARG A 92 16.09 -2.08 4.63
CA ARG A 92 15.46 -3.42 4.84
C ARG A 92 14.98 -3.88 6.24
N ARG A 93 14.78 -2.97 7.19
CA ARG A 93 14.67 -3.11 8.66
C ARG A 93 13.84 -1.98 9.28
N SER A 94 13.24 -1.08 8.48
CA SER A 94 12.34 -0.05 9.01
C SER A 94 10.91 -0.59 9.12
N PRO A 95 10.17 -0.28 10.20
CA PRO A 95 8.82 -0.79 10.45
C PRO A 95 7.76 -0.27 9.45
N LEU A 96 8.13 0.60 8.52
CA LEU A 96 7.30 1.06 7.40
C LEU A 96 7.40 0.15 6.17
N TRP A 97 8.33 -0.81 6.15
CA TRP A 97 8.43 -1.80 5.07
C TRP A 97 7.41 -2.91 5.31
N CYS A 98 6.34 -2.93 4.51
CA CYS A 98 5.48 -4.09 4.43
C CYS A 98 6.29 -5.20 3.76
N GLU A 99 6.79 -6.15 4.55
CA GLU A 99 7.51 -7.32 4.07
C GLU A 99 6.62 -8.07 3.06
N ARG A 100 6.90 -7.87 1.78
CA ARG A 100 6.40 -8.72 0.71
C ARG A 100 6.93 -10.12 1.05
N ARG A 101 6.10 -10.98 1.66
CA ARG A 101 6.41 -12.40 1.87
C ARG A 101 6.93 -12.93 0.55
N ARG A 102 8.25 -13.19 0.49
CA ARG A 102 8.84 -13.99 -0.57
C ARG A 102 8.11 -15.34 -0.55
N PRO A 103 7.66 -15.88 -1.69
CA PRO A 103 7.36 -17.30 -1.74
C PRO A 103 8.63 -18.05 -1.32
N SER A 104 8.47 -18.99 -0.39
CA SER A 104 9.51 -19.78 0.23
C SER A 104 10.37 -20.48 -0.83
N ALA A 105 11.54 -19.91 -1.12
CA ALA A 105 12.62 -20.60 -1.81
C ALA A 105 13.77 -20.74 -0.78
N ALA A 106 13.67 -21.78 0.05
CA ALA A 106 14.77 -22.20 0.90
C ALA A 106 15.63 -23.20 0.11
N ALA A 107 16.66 -22.67 -0.54
CA ALA A 107 17.82 -23.40 -1.00
C ALA A 107 19.07 -22.68 -0.49
N GLY A 108 20.03 -23.44 0.02
CA GLY A 108 21.41 -22.98 0.26
C GLY A 108 21.79 -22.78 1.72
N GLY A 109 22.26 -23.86 2.36
CA GLY A 109 23.15 -23.78 3.51
C GLY A 109 24.57 -24.17 3.06
N ASP A 110 25.49 -23.22 3.18
CA ASP A 110 26.96 -23.34 3.09
C ASP A 110 27.50 -22.17 3.95
N PRO A 111 28.78 -22.11 4.36
CA PRO A 111 29.76 -23.14 4.69
C PRO A 111 30.51 -22.80 6.01
N LEU A 112 31.39 -23.66 6.53
CA LEU A 112 32.62 -23.36 7.32
C LEU A 112 33.19 -24.75 7.71
N GLY A 113 34.41 -25.16 7.36
CA GLY A 113 35.65 -24.40 7.40
C GLY A 113 36.37 -24.68 8.73
N SER A 114 36.86 -25.89 8.95
CA SER A 114 37.81 -26.18 10.04
C SER A 114 38.80 -27.27 9.64
N ARG A 115 40.02 -26.81 9.33
CA ARG A 115 41.27 -27.57 9.29
C ARG A 115 41.47 -28.36 10.59
N SER A 116 42.04 -29.55 10.49
CA SER A 116 43.25 -29.99 11.23
C SER A 116 43.64 -31.42 10.83
N SER A 117 44.80 -31.56 10.17
CA SER A 117 45.63 -32.78 10.08
C SER A 117 46.44 -32.95 11.39
N PRO A 118 47.41 -33.87 11.50
CA PRO A 118 47.55 -35.27 11.07
C PRO A 118 47.89 -36.20 12.26
N SER A 119 47.95 -37.52 12.02
CA SER A 119 49.03 -38.42 12.49
C SER A 119 48.84 -39.82 11.90
#